data_AF-A0A4U2XAP8-F1
#
_entry.id   AF-A0A4U2XAP8-F1
#
_cell.length_a   1.000
_cell.length_b   1.000
_cell.length_c   1.000
_cell.angle_alpha   90.00
_cell.angle_beta   90.00
_cell.angle_gamma   90.00
#
_symmetry.space_group_name_H-M   'P 1'
#
loop_
_entity.id
_entity.type
_entity.pdbx_description
1 polymer ?
#
loop_
_entity_poly.entity_id
_entity_poly.type
_entity_poly.pdbx_seq_one_letter_code
_entity_poly.pdbx_strand_id
1 'polypeptide(L)'
;MKSNEKNFIKRLQRQKEDALEFVVDTYLPLIKGITHKVLLPVQNDGLIEECVNDIFLSIWNNANKFHGEPSDFKKWIAAIAKFKAIDYYRKATRKVEIISDEFHISMEKSAEDELIVMEDREELLKLINQLEPLDQKVFIMKYLLGMKTEEIGDKLGLTRAAIDNRVYRGKKKLQQNATNISFGGSAI
;
A
#
# COMPACT_ATOMS: atom_id res chain seq x y z
N MET A 1 32.32 12.25 7.53
CA MET A 1 31.34 13.10 6.81
C MET A 1 30.00 12.39 6.88
N LYS A 2 28.96 13.02 7.45
CA LYS A 2 27.60 12.47 7.52
C LYS A 2 26.85 12.64 6.19
N SER A 3 25.86 11.80 5.98
CA SER A 3 24.98 11.86 4.80
C SER A 3 23.99 13.03 4.90
N ASN A 4 23.65 13.59 3.75
CA ASN A 4 22.67 14.67 3.57
C ASN A 4 22.06 14.61 2.17
N GLU A 5 21.09 15.48 1.89
CA GLU A 5 20.35 15.52 0.62
C GLU A 5 21.23 15.58 -0.64
N LYS A 6 22.46 16.12 -0.55
CA LYS A 6 23.35 16.29 -1.70
C LYS A 6 24.28 15.11 -1.93
N ASN A 7 24.55 14.29 -0.91
CA ASN A 7 25.58 13.27 -0.98
C ASN A 7 25.09 11.84 -0.65
N PHE A 8 23.87 11.68 -0.12
CA PHE A 8 23.39 10.40 0.39
C PHE A 8 23.40 9.31 -0.68
N ILE A 9 23.00 9.61 -1.93
CA ILE A 9 22.97 8.64 -3.03
C ILE A 9 24.35 8.03 -3.27
N LYS A 10 25.38 8.88 -3.44
CA LYS A 10 26.76 8.43 -3.69
C LYS A 10 27.32 7.65 -2.50
N ARG A 11 26.91 8.00 -1.27
CA ARG A 11 27.34 7.31 -0.05
C ARG A 11 26.63 5.96 0.11
N LEU A 12 25.34 5.90 -0.19
CA LEU A 12 24.53 4.68 -0.21
C LEU A 12 25.07 3.69 -1.23
N GLN A 13 25.41 4.15 -2.43
CA GLN A 13 26.08 3.36 -3.48
C GLN A 13 27.43 2.77 -3.03
N ARG A 14 28.10 3.44 -2.09
CA ARG A 14 29.36 2.99 -1.48
C ARG A 14 29.16 2.19 -0.19
N GLN A 15 27.92 1.74 0.06
CA GLN A 15 27.53 0.96 1.23
C GLN A 15 27.96 1.62 2.54
N LYS A 16 27.69 2.93 2.67
CA LYS A 16 27.92 3.67 3.91
C LYS A 16 26.66 3.67 4.77
N GLU A 17 26.75 3.12 5.97
CA GLU A 17 25.62 2.93 6.89
C GLU A 17 24.89 4.23 7.23
N ASP A 18 25.63 5.33 7.41
CA ASP A 18 25.05 6.67 7.67
C ASP A 18 24.18 7.18 6.51
N ALA A 19 24.37 6.65 5.29
CA ALA A 19 23.51 6.97 4.15
C ALA A 19 22.22 6.15 4.17
N LEU A 20 22.25 4.91 4.68
CA LEU A 20 21.05 4.11 4.88
C LEU A 20 20.20 4.73 5.99
N GLU A 21 20.81 5.14 7.10
CA GLU A 21 20.14 5.86 8.19
C GLU A 21 19.42 7.12 7.66
N PHE A 22 20.13 7.96 6.90
CA PHE A 22 19.52 9.13 6.24
C PHE A 22 18.33 8.76 5.34
N VAL A 23 18.44 7.67 4.57
CA VAL A 23 17.36 7.20 3.68
C VAL A 23 16.17 6.68 4.48
N VAL A 24 16.39 5.97 5.58
CA VAL A 24 15.34 5.50 6.48
C VAL A 24 14.61 6.71 7.06
N ASP A 25 15.32 7.64 7.70
CA ASP A 25 14.73 8.81 8.34
C ASP A 25 13.92 9.66 7.33
N THR A 26 14.44 9.83 6.12
CA THR A 26 13.81 10.67 5.10
C THR A 26 12.59 10.02 4.45
N TYR A 27 12.64 8.70 4.21
CA TYR A 27 11.68 8.04 3.32
C TYR A 27 10.80 6.99 4.00
N LEU A 28 11.01 6.70 5.29
CA LEU A 28 10.16 5.81 6.07
C LEU A 28 8.66 6.17 5.98
N PRO A 29 8.24 7.45 6.09
CA PRO A 29 6.81 7.79 5.98
C PRO A 29 6.21 7.45 4.61
N LEU A 30 6.96 7.69 3.52
CA LEU A 30 6.54 7.37 2.16
C LEU A 30 6.41 5.85 1.96
N ILE A 31 7.43 5.11 2.39
CA ILE A 31 7.49 3.66 2.25
C ILE A 31 6.39 3.01 3.08
N LYS A 32 6.23 3.42 4.36
CA LYS A 32 5.11 2.98 5.20
C LYS A 32 3.78 3.26 4.52
N GLY A 33 3.53 4.49 4.04
CA GLY A 33 2.26 4.83 3.37
C GLY A 33 1.94 3.95 2.16
N ILE A 34 2.93 3.65 1.31
CA ILE A 34 2.75 2.75 0.16
C ILE A 34 2.48 1.31 0.62
N THR A 35 3.29 0.81 1.55
CA THR A 35 3.18 -0.57 2.04
C THR A 35 1.86 -0.79 2.77
N HIS A 36 1.48 0.12 3.67
CA HIS A 36 0.18 0.10 4.35
C HIS A 36 -0.96 0.10 3.34
N LYS A 37 -0.95 0.98 2.34
CA LYS A 37 -2.00 1.03 1.33
C LYS A 37 -2.18 -0.30 0.58
N VAL A 38 -1.08 -0.96 0.22
CA VAL A 38 -1.11 -2.20 -0.57
C VAL A 38 -1.47 -3.41 0.31
N LEU A 39 -0.93 -3.48 1.52
CA LEU A 39 -1.15 -4.58 2.47
C LEU A 39 -2.37 -4.37 3.37
N LEU A 40 -3.06 -3.24 3.24
CA LEU A 40 -4.29 -2.91 3.95
C LEU A 40 -5.29 -4.07 4.04
N PRO A 41 -5.57 -4.83 2.94
CA PRO A 41 -6.54 -5.91 2.99
C PRO A 41 -6.05 -7.18 3.70
N VAL A 42 -4.75 -7.30 3.99
CA VAL A 42 -4.14 -8.49 4.60
C VAL A 42 -4.22 -8.45 6.13
N GLN A 43 -4.30 -7.24 6.71
CA GLN A 43 -4.49 -7.03 8.15
C GLN A 43 -3.50 -7.75 9.05
N ASN A 44 -2.23 -7.68 8.68
CA ASN A 44 -1.15 -8.22 9.47
C ASN A 44 -0.09 -7.14 9.59
N ASP A 45 -0.05 -6.46 10.72
CA ASP A 45 0.88 -5.33 10.92
C ASP A 45 2.34 -5.81 10.98
N GLY A 46 2.59 -7.01 11.53
CA GLY A 46 3.91 -7.64 11.47
C GLY A 46 4.40 -7.88 10.03
N LEU A 47 3.49 -8.25 9.12
CA LEU A 47 3.81 -8.40 7.69
C LEU A 47 4.17 -7.06 7.03
N ILE A 48 3.58 -5.95 7.50
CA ILE A 48 3.89 -4.60 7.01
C ILE A 48 5.30 -4.21 7.43
N GLU A 49 5.66 -4.41 8.70
CA GLU A 49 7.00 -4.14 9.21
C GLU A 49 8.07 -4.97 8.51
N GLU A 50 7.82 -6.27 8.33
CA GLU A 50 8.68 -7.15 7.55
C GLU A 50 8.87 -6.62 6.13
N CYS A 51 7.79 -6.26 5.45
CA CYS A 51 7.85 -5.72 4.08
C CYS A 51 8.64 -4.41 4.01
N VAL A 52 8.48 -3.50 4.98
CA VAL A 52 9.23 -2.23 5.05
C VAL A 52 10.73 -2.50 5.18
N ASN A 53 11.12 -3.41 6.08
CA ASN A 53 12.51 -3.81 6.25
C ASN A 53 13.10 -4.39 4.95
N ASP A 54 12.33 -5.26 4.30
CA ASP A 54 12.68 -5.89 3.03
C ASP A 54 12.84 -4.88 1.87
N ILE A 55 12.09 -3.78 1.92
CA ILE A 55 12.20 -2.66 0.96
C ILE A 55 13.51 -1.91 1.19
N PHE A 56 13.83 -1.53 2.42
CA PHE A 56 15.10 -0.84 2.72
C PHE A 56 16.31 -1.72 2.41
N LEU A 57 16.24 -3.02 2.70
CA LEU A 57 17.28 -3.97 2.31
C LEU A 57 17.43 -4.04 0.78
N SER A 58 16.31 -4.03 0.04
CA SER A 58 16.34 -3.99 -1.42
C SER A 58 16.96 -2.69 -1.95
N ILE A 59 16.67 -1.56 -1.32
CA ILE A 59 17.26 -0.25 -1.67
C ILE A 59 18.77 -0.28 -1.45
N TRP A 60 19.23 -0.75 -0.29
CA TRP A 60 20.66 -0.91 0.04
C TRP A 60 21.39 -1.80 -0.97
N ASN A 61 20.83 -2.98 -1.25
CA ASN A 61 21.45 -3.96 -2.13
C ASN A 61 21.48 -3.52 -3.61
N ASN A 62 20.57 -2.64 -4.02
CA ASN A 62 20.46 -2.18 -5.41
C ASN A 62 20.85 -0.71 -5.61
N ALA A 63 21.41 -0.04 -4.58
CA ALA A 63 21.74 1.37 -4.63
C ALA A 63 22.69 1.71 -5.80
N ASN A 64 23.62 0.81 -6.11
CA ASN A 64 24.56 0.94 -7.23
C ASN A 64 23.90 0.99 -8.62
N LYS A 65 22.67 0.50 -8.77
CA LYS A 65 21.90 0.52 -10.03
C LYS A 65 21.15 1.84 -10.24
N PHE A 66 21.02 2.66 -9.20
CA PHE A 66 20.33 3.93 -9.32
C PHE A 66 21.25 4.99 -9.92
N HIS A 67 20.80 5.64 -10.99
CA HIS A 67 21.47 6.78 -11.61
C HIS A 67 20.43 7.89 -11.80
N GLY A 68 20.54 8.98 -11.05
CA GLY A 68 19.60 10.08 -11.11
C GLY A 68 19.76 11.07 -9.97
N GLU A 69 18.87 12.07 -9.96
CA GLU A 69 18.81 13.11 -8.94
C GLU A 69 17.92 12.66 -7.76
N PRO A 70 17.93 13.37 -6.62
CA PRO A 70 17.10 13.01 -5.46
C PRO A 70 15.60 12.88 -5.74
N SER A 71 15.07 13.62 -6.70
CA SER A 71 13.65 13.52 -7.12
C SER A 71 13.34 12.18 -7.81
N ASP A 72 14.29 11.65 -8.58
CA ASP A 72 14.18 10.33 -9.22
C ASP A 72 14.42 9.21 -8.22
N PHE A 73 15.23 9.45 -7.18
CA PHE A 73 15.43 8.51 -6.08
C PHE A 73 14.11 8.25 -5.35
N LYS A 74 13.35 9.32 -5.04
CA LYS A 74 12.01 9.19 -4.43
C LYS A 74 11.06 8.33 -5.28
N LYS A 75 11.06 8.51 -6.61
CA LYS A 75 10.24 7.69 -7.53
C LYS A 75 10.72 6.23 -7.56
N TRP A 76 12.02 6.03 -7.57
CA TRP A 76 12.65 4.71 -7.61
C TRP A 76 12.33 3.88 -6.37
N ILE A 77 12.48 4.45 -5.17
CA ILE A 77 12.12 3.76 -3.93
C ILE A 77 10.61 3.53 -3.81
N ALA A 78 9.78 4.44 -4.32
CA ALA A 78 8.33 4.27 -4.33
C ALA A 78 7.92 3.10 -5.23
N ALA A 79 8.59 2.93 -6.37
CA ALA A 79 8.39 1.78 -7.24
C ALA A 79 8.81 0.47 -6.55
N ILE A 80 9.99 0.42 -5.92
CA ILE A 80 10.45 -0.75 -5.16
C ILE A 80 9.43 -1.09 -4.06
N ALA A 81 9.00 -0.09 -3.28
CA ALA A 81 8.04 -0.28 -2.21
C ALA A 81 6.72 -0.87 -2.73
N LYS A 82 6.17 -0.30 -3.81
CA LYS A 82 4.94 -0.79 -4.43
C LYS A 82 5.07 -2.24 -4.89
N PHE A 83 6.14 -2.58 -5.63
CA PHE A 83 6.30 -3.93 -6.16
C PHE A 83 6.52 -4.97 -5.05
N LYS A 84 7.37 -4.65 -4.06
CA LYS A 84 7.58 -5.55 -2.91
C LYS A 84 6.29 -5.77 -2.12
N ALA A 85 5.53 -4.71 -1.84
CA ALA A 85 4.26 -4.82 -1.11
C ALA A 85 3.22 -5.64 -1.90
N ILE A 86 3.18 -5.51 -3.24
CA ILE A 86 2.31 -6.35 -4.09
C ILE A 86 2.74 -7.82 -4.02
N ASP A 87 4.04 -8.11 -4.00
CA ASP A 87 4.52 -9.48 -3.88
C ASP A 87 4.20 -10.10 -2.51
N TYR A 88 4.32 -9.31 -1.43
CA TYR A 88 3.87 -9.70 -0.11
C TYR A 88 2.35 -9.96 -0.07
N TYR A 89 1.56 -9.06 -0.65
CA TYR A 89 0.11 -9.23 -0.78
C TYR A 89 -0.23 -10.53 -1.51
N ARG A 90 0.42 -10.80 -2.65
CA ARG A 90 0.20 -12.02 -3.44
C ARG A 90 0.57 -13.28 -2.66
N LYS A 91 1.66 -13.26 -1.90
CA LYS A 91 2.07 -14.40 -1.06
C LYS A 91 1.08 -14.65 0.08
N ALA A 92 0.61 -13.59 0.74
CA ALA A 92 -0.35 -13.69 1.82
C ALA A 92 -1.72 -14.18 1.31
N THR A 93 -2.21 -13.63 0.21
CA THR A 93 -3.51 -13.99 -0.35
C THR A 93 -3.56 -15.35 -1.02
N ARG A 94 -2.45 -15.83 -1.62
CA ARG A 94 -2.36 -17.23 -2.11
C ARG A 94 -2.49 -18.26 -0.99
N LYS A 95 -2.05 -17.95 0.24
CA LYS A 95 -2.28 -18.83 1.40
C LYS A 95 -3.75 -18.84 1.82
N VAL A 96 -4.47 -17.73 1.63
CA VAL A 96 -5.89 -17.56 1.98
C VAL A 96 -6.82 -18.16 0.93
N GLU A 97 -6.51 -18.05 -0.38
CA GLU A 97 -7.31 -18.68 -1.46
C GLU A 97 -7.32 -20.21 -1.39
N ILE A 98 -6.38 -20.84 -0.69
CA ILE A 98 -6.39 -22.30 -0.43
C ILE A 98 -7.34 -22.65 0.73
N ILE A 99 -7.75 -21.68 1.56
CA ILE A 99 -8.44 -21.89 2.83
C ILE A 99 -9.86 -21.28 2.84
N SER A 100 -10.19 -20.33 1.95
CA SER A 100 -11.51 -19.68 1.91
C SER A 100 -11.83 -19.06 0.54
N ASP A 101 -13.00 -19.38 -0.03
CA ASP A 101 -13.59 -18.71 -1.21
C ASP A 101 -14.14 -17.29 -0.89
N GLU A 102 -14.14 -16.91 0.40
CA GLU A 102 -14.70 -15.67 0.90
C GLU A 102 -13.58 -14.75 1.41
N PHE A 103 -13.34 -13.67 0.67
CA PHE A 103 -12.36 -12.65 0.99
C PHE A 103 -12.96 -11.69 2.03
N HIS A 104 -13.17 -12.16 3.26
CA HIS A 104 -13.58 -11.32 4.37
C HIS A 104 -12.36 -10.66 5.02
N ILE A 105 -12.24 -9.34 4.85
CA ILE A 105 -11.28 -8.53 5.57
C ILE A 105 -11.80 -8.40 7.02
N SER A 106 -11.15 -9.04 8.00
CA SER A 106 -11.51 -8.97 9.43
C SER A 106 -11.22 -7.57 10.00
N MET A 107 -11.13 -7.32 11.30
CA MET A 107 -10.69 -6.03 11.85
C MET A 107 -9.97 -6.34 13.16
N GLU A 108 -8.64 -6.36 13.16
CA GLU A 108 -7.87 -6.46 14.42
C GLU A 108 -6.94 -5.25 14.59
N LYS A 109 -6.79 -4.81 15.85
CA LYS A 109 -6.19 -3.53 16.29
C LYS A 109 -4.78 -3.73 16.88
N SER A 110 -3.89 -2.75 16.67
CA SER A 110 -2.56 -2.61 17.31
C SER A 110 -2.24 -1.11 17.53
N ALA A 111 -1.26 -0.75 18.36
CA ALA A 111 -1.26 0.47 19.18
C ALA A 111 -0.45 1.70 18.67
N GLU A 112 -1.05 2.88 18.93
CA GLU A 112 -0.55 4.18 19.46
C GLU A 112 0.68 4.87 18.80
N ASP A 113 0.51 6.16 18.45
CA ASP A 113 1.11 6.97 17.35
C ASP A 113 0.48 6.73 15.97
N GLU A 114 -0.14 5.56 15.82
CA GLU A 114 -0.86 5.10 14.62
C GLU A 114 -2.29 5.67 14.50
N LEU A 115 -2.80 6.43 15.47
CA LEU A 115 -4.24 6.72 15.61
C LEU A 115 -4.89 7.38 14.38
N ILE A 116 -4.26 8.41 13.79
CA ILE A 116 -4.83 9.13 12.62
C ILE A 116 -4.79 8.24 11.36
N VAL A 117 -3.68 7.53 11.14
CA VAL A 117 -3.52 6.63 10.00
C VAL A 117 -4.41 5.39 10.15
N MET A 118 -4.65 4.95 11.40
CA MET A 118 -5.56 3.85 11.74
C MET A 118 -7.02 4.23 11.59
N GLU A 119 -7.42 5.44 11.98
CA GLU A 119 -8.78 5.95 11.75
C GLU A 119 -9.10 5.99 10.26
N ASP A 120 -8.21 6.59 9.45
CA ASP A 120 -8.33 6.60 7.99
C ASP A 120 -8.35 5.18 7.38
N ARG A 121 -7.55 4.26 7.95
CA ARG A 121 -7.47 2.86 7.55
C ARG A 121 -8.75 2.09 7.88
N GLU A 122 -9.24 2.18 9.11
CA GLU A 122 -10.44 1.49 9.55
C GLU A 122 -11.66 2.01 8.80
N GLU A 123 -11.74 3.32 8.60
CA GLU A 123 -12.83 3.93 7.85
C GLU A 123 -12.81 3.48 6.38
N LEU A 124 -11.64 3.51 5.73
CA LEU A 124 -11.49 3.01 4.36
C LEU A 124 -11.87 1.53 4.23
N LEU A 125 -11.47 0.69 5.20
CA LEU A 125 -11.84 -0.73 5.21
C LEU A 125 -13.33 -0.95 5.45
N LYS A 126 -13.94 -0.22 6.39
CA LYS A 126 -15.39 -0.25 6.63
C LYS A 126 -16.16 0.12 5.37
N LEU A 127 -15.73 1.17 4.68
CA LEU A 127 -16.32 1.62 3.42
C LEU A 127 -16.16 0.57 2.30
N ILE A 128 -14.97 -0.02 2.16
CA ILE A 128 -14.71 -1.08 1.17
C ILE A 128 -15.52 -2.34 1.46
N ASN A 129 -15.66 -2.73 2.72
CA ASN A 129 -16.45 -3.90 3.16
C ASN A 129 -17.97 -3.72 2.95
N GLN A 130 -18.44 -2.51 2.67
CA GLN A 130 -19.84 -2.27 2.26
C GLN A 130 -20.07 -2.54 0.77
N LEU A 131 -19.02 -2.78 -0.03
CA LEU A 131 -19.17 -3.16 -1.44
C LEU A 131 -19.55 -4.63 -1.57
N GLU A 132 -20.21 -4.98 -2.67
CA GLU A 132 -20.45 -6.39 -3.01
C GLU A 132 -19.11 -7.12 -3.18
N PRO A 133 -18.99 -8.43 -2.85
CA PRO A 133 -17.70 -9.13 -2.81
C PRO A 133 -16.88 -8.99 -4.11
N LEU A 134 -17.53 -9.04 -5.27
CA LEU A 134 -16.86 -8.89 -6.55
C LEU A 134 -16.47 -7.43 -6.84
N ASP A 135 -17.28 -6.46 -6.39
CA ASP A 135 -16.95 -5.03 -6.52
C ASP A 135 -15.78 -4.67 -5.60
N GLN A 136 -15.76 -5.20 -4.38
CA GLN A 136 -14.65 -5.11 -3.44
C GLN A 136 -13.35 -5.65 -4.06
N LYS A 137 -13.36 -6.87 -4.61
CA LYS A 137 -12.20 -7.48 -5.28
C LYS A 137 -11.68 -6.59 -6.41
N VAL A 138 -12.57 -6.09 -7.26
CA VAL A 138 -12.21 -5.15 -8.35
C VAL A 138 -11.63 -3.84 -7.80
N PHE A 139 -12.20 -3.29 -6.74
CA PHE A 139 -11.75 -2.02 -6.14
C PHE A 139 -10.35 -2.14 -5.54
N ILE A 140 -10.10 -3.22 -4.79
CA ILE A 140 -8.78 -3.55 -4.21
C ILE A 140 -7.74 -3.70 -5.32
N MET A 141 -8.02 -4.54 -6.33
CA MET A 141 -7.09 -4.75 -7.43
C MET A 141 -6.79 -3.45 -8.18
N LYS A 142 -7.80 -2.62 -8.43
CA LYS A 142 -7.64 -1.38 -9.21
C LYS A 142 -6.89 -0.29 -8.44
N TYR A 143 -7.26 -0.02 -7.19
CA TYR A 143 -6.81 1.17 -6.47
C TYR A 143 -5.73 0.90 -5.42
N LEU A 144 -5.73 -0.27 -4.79
CA LEU A 144 -4.72 -0.63 -3.80
C LEU A 144 -3.54 -1.32 -4.49
N LEU A 145 -3.80 -2.31 -5.35
CA LEU A 145 -2.74 -3.02 -6.08
C LEU A 145 -2.29 -2.27 -7.35
N GLY A 146 -3.11 -1.33 -7.84
CA GLY A 146 -2.79 -0.54 -9.03
C GLY A 146 -2.73 -1.36 -10.31
N MET A 147 -3.50 -2.45 -10.40
CA MET A 147 -3.60 -3.29 -11.60
C MET A 147 -4.32 -2.55 -12.73
N LYS A 148 -3.94 -2.87 -13.96
CA LYS A 148 -4.62 -2.37 -15.16
C LYS A 148 -6.00 -3.05 -15.29
N THR A 149 -6.93 -2.37 -15.96
CA THR A 149 -8.30 -2.90 -16.09
C THR A 149 -8.29 -4.22 -16.86
N GLU A 150 -7.40 -4.33 -17.84
CA GLU A 150 -7.21 -5.53 -18.66
C GLU A 150 -6.73 -6.71 -17.80
N GLU A 151 -5.71 -6.50 -16.96
CA GLU A 151 -5.18 -7.54 -16.04
C GLU A 151 -6.22 -8.02 -15.02
N ILE A 152 -7.10 -7.12 -14.57
CA ILE A 152 -8.23 -7.46 -13.68
C ILE A 152 -9.26 -8.29 -14.45
N GLY A 153 -9.52 -7.95 -15.71
CA GLY A 153 -10.47 -8.65 -16.58
C GLY A 153 -10.04 -10.09 -16.83
N ASP A 154 -8.78 -10.28 -17.20
CA ASP A 154 -8.19 -11.60 -17.42
C ASP A 154 -8.25 -12.46 -16.15
N LYS A 155 -7.99 -11.86 -14.98
CA LYS A 155 -7.98 -12.59 -13.71
C LYS A 155 -9.37 -12.96 -13.19
N LEU A 156 -10.39 -12.14 -13.44
CA LEU A 156 -11.74 -12.34 -12.92
C LEU A 156 -12.74 -12.86 -13.97
N GLY A 157 -12.30 -13.07 -15.22
CA GLY A 157 -13.19 -13.44 -16.33
C GLY A 157 -14.21 -12.34 -16.66
N LEU A 158 -13.83 -11.07 -16.48
CA LEU A 158 -14.72 -9.92 -16.67
C LEU A 158 -14.28 -9.07 -17.86
N THR A 159 -15.27 -8.49 -18.56
CA THR A 159 -14.97 -7.51 -19.62
C THR A 159 -14.52 -6.18 -19.02
N ARG A 160 -13.79 -5.38 -19.81
CA ARG A 160 -13.41 -4.00 -19.44
C ARG A 160 -14.61 -3.17 -19.00
N ALA A 161 -15.70 -3.25 -19.75
CA ALA A 161 -16.94 -2.54 -19.44
C ALA A 161 -17.56 -2.98 -18.11
N ALA A 162 -17.52 -4.29 -17.79
CA ALA A 162 -17.98 -4.78 -16.50
C ALA A 162 -17.14 -4.20 -15.36
N ILE A 163 -15.81 -4.15 -15.49
CA ILE A 163 -14.92 -3.58 -14.47
C ILE A 163 -15.16 -2.08 -14.30
N ASP A 164 -15.24 -1.31 -15.39
CA ASP A 164 -15.47 0.13 -15.32
C ASP A 164 -16.80 0.45 -14.64
N ASN A 165 -17.86 -0.31 -14.93
CA ASN A 165 -19.16 -0.18 -14.26
C ASN A 165 -19.09 -0.53 -12.76
N ARG A 166 -18.35 -1.58 -12.38
CA ARG A 166 -18.14 -1.94 -10.96
C ARG A 166 -17.38 -0.86 -10.20
N VAL A 167 -16.31 -0.34 -10.80
CA VAL A 167 -15.53 0.78 -10.25
C VAL A 167 -16.40 2.02 -10.07
N TYR A 168 -17.22 2.35 -11.07
CA TYR A 168 -18.13 3.50 -11.01
C TYR A 168 -19.15 3.35 -9.87
N ARG A 169 -19.84 2.20 -9.79
CA ARG A 169 -20.81 1.94 -8.72
C ARG A 169 -20.16 1.92 -7.35
N GLY A 170 -18.98 1.29 -7.23
CA GLY A 170 -18.19 1.30 -6.01
C GLY A 170 -17.87 2.71 -5.54
N LYS A 171 -17.35 3.57 -6.44
CA LYS A 171 -17.09 4.99 -6.12
C LYS A 171 -18.34 5.72 -5.64
N LYS A 172 -19.48 5.52 -6.32
CA LYS A 172 -20.74 6.18 -5.95
C LYS A 172 -21.21 5.74 -4.56
N LYS A 173 -21.12 4.44 -4.24
CA LYS A 173 -21.49 3.89 -2.92
C LYS A 173 -20.57 4.42 -1.82
N LEU A 174 -19.26 4.42 -2.07
CA LEU A 174 -18.27 4.97 -1.14
C LEU A 174 -18.48 6.48 -0.89
N GLN A 175 -18.78 7.27 -1.92
CA GLN A 175 -19.06 8.70 -1.78
C GLN A 175 -20.32 8.98 -0.96
N GLN A 176 -21.40 8.22 -1.20
CA GLN A 176 -22.64 8.34 -0.42
C GLN A 176 -22.39 8.00 1.06
N ASN A 177 -21.64 6.93 1.31
CA ASN A 177 -21.40 6.47 2.67
C ASN A 177 -20.39 7.35 3.41
N ALA A 178 -19.35 7.86 2.75
CA ALA A 178 -18.43 8.84 3.33
C ALA A 178 -19.14 10.16 3.70
N THR A 179 -20.11 10.60 2.90
CA THR A 179 -20.92 11.80 3.22
C THR A 179 -21.80 11.58 4.46
N ASN A 180 -22.28 10.35 4.66
CA ASN A 180 -23.08 9.99 5.83
C ASN A 180 -22.25 9.83 7.12
N ILE A 181 -20.92 9.69 7.02
CA ILE A 181 -20.03 9.57 8.18
C ILE A 181 -19.62 10.96 8.73
N SER A 182 -19.77 12.05 7.96
CA SER A 182 -19.46 13.44 8.40
C SER A 182 -20.47 14.11 9.35
N PHE A 183 -21.38 13.38 10.01
CA PHE A 183 -22.21 13.92 11.10
C PHE A 183 -22.21 12.98 12.31
N GLY A 184 -21.04 12.85 12.94
CA GLY A 184 -20.87 12.08 14.18
C GLY A 184 -19.78 12.59 15.12
N GLY A 185 -19.16 13.73 14.83
CA GLY A 185 -18.21 14.40 15.74
C GLY A 185 -18.91 15.56 16.44
N SER A 186 -19.21 15.38 17.72
CA SER A 186 -19.91 16.34 18.57
C SER A 186 -19.33 17.75 18.52
N ALA A 187 -20.24 18.71 18.47
CA ALA A 187 -20.05 20.02 19.05
C ALA A 187 -19.55 19.87 20.51
N ILE A 188 -18.39 20.45 20.80
CA ILE A 188 -18.12 21.24 22.01
C ILE A 188 -17.23 22.40 21.58
#